data_AF-A0A4R6Z4B8-F1
#
_entry.id   AF-A0A4R6Z4B8-F1
#
_cell.length_a   1.000
_cell.length_b   1.000
_cell.length_c   1.000
_cell.angle_alpha   90.00
_cell.angle_beta   90.00
_cell.angle_gamma   90.00
#
_symmetry.space_group_name_H-M   'P 1'
#
loop_
_entity.id
_entity.type
_entity.pdbx_description
1 polymer ?
#
loop_
_entity_poly.entity_id
_entity_poly.type
_entity_poly.pdbx_seq_one_letter_code
_entity_poly.pdbx_strand_id
1 'polypeptide(L)'
;MAKEIPEAVRDVCLSFPEAEEYLSHGSPNFRVRGKTFASYLVNHHGDGKVALWLGSPPGAQEQRVRDEPGYFFIPPYVGPRGWLGVELDKGLSWKRIAALVREAYEKVAPASLAATIGKTIVIAAPKPKLAEDERDPLASPALQKLIQPLRDYCLSLPEAQEDPRFGAPSWQAGKRTFAFAYRYEQQLTFSFWVGVEQQGLYSGDTRFFIPPYMGHNGWIALKIGSKPNWKEIRGLAIHSYRHFALKRMLARLDAAG
;
A
#
# COMPACT_ATOMS: atom_id res chain seq x y z
N MET A 1 5.99 22.96 -16.98
CA MET A 1 5.58 21.59 -17.35
C MET A 1 4.33 21.24 -16.55
N ALA A 2 3.44 20.39 -17.08
CA ALA A 2 2.30 19.90 -16.30
C ALA A 2 2.80 19.09 -15.09
N LYS A 3 2.16 19.28 -13.92
CA LYS A 3 2.44 18.54 -12.69
C LYS A 3 2.07 17.05 -12.85
N GLU A 4 2.65 16.17 -12.05
CA GLU A 4 2.12 14.81 -11.92
C GLU A 4 0.90 14.81 -10.99
N ILE A 5 0.17 13.69 -10.98
CA ILE A 5 -1.02 13.52 -10.13
C ILE A 5 -0.72 13.76 -8.64
N PRO A 6 0.37 13.22 -8.04
CA PRO A 6 0.68 13.44 -6.64
C PRO A 6 0.87 14.93 -6.28
N GLU A 7 1.57 15.72 -7.10
CA GLU A 7 1.74 17.16 -6.80
C GLU A 7 0.41 17.91 -6.94
N ALA A 8 -0.41 17.58 -7.93
CA ALA A 8 -1.72 18.19 -8.09
C ALA A 8 -2.67 17.84 -6.92
N VAL A 9 -2.61 16.61 -6.39
CA VAL A 9 -3.33 16.25 -5.16
C VAL A 9 -2.84 17.07 -3.98
N ARG A 10 -1.53 17.23 -3.79
CA ARG A 10 -0.96 18.05 -2.71
C ARG A 10 -1.39 19.51 -2.83
N ASP A 11 -1.33 20.11 -4.02
CA ASP A 11 -1.77 21.49 -4.24
C ASP A 11 -3.20 21.71 -3.76
N VAL A 12 -4.12 20.81 -4.13
CA VAL A 12 -5.53 20.92 -3.78
C VAL A 12 -5.73 20.72 -2.28
N CYS A 13 -5.23 19.61 -1.73
CA CYS A 13 -5.45 19.26 -0.33
C CYS A 13 -4.77 20.23 0.64
N LEU A 14 -3.60 20.78 0.30
CA LEU A 14 -2.85 21.71 1.17
C LEU A 14 -3.23 23.18 0.95
N SER A 15 -4.19 23.46 0.05
CA SER A 15 -4.71 24.82 -0.13
C SER A 15 -5.67 25.27 0.98
N PHE A 16 -6.14 24.34 1.81
CA PHE A 16 -7.08 24.65 2.89
C PHE A 16 -6.36 25.08 4.18
N PRO A 17 -6.98 25.95 5.00
CA PRO A 17 -6.40 26.42 6.26
C PRO A 17 -5.96 25.28 7.17
N GLU A 18 -4.70 25.31 7.61
CA GLU A 18 -4.16 24.30 8.54
C GLU A 18 -4.27 22.84 8.07
N ALA A 19 -4.46 22.61 6.77
CA ALA A 19 -4.33 21.27 6.22
C ALA A 19 -2.86 20.83 6.26
N GLU A 20 -2.62 19.61 6.73
CA GLU A 20 -1.29 19.00 6.81
C GLU A 20 -1.28 17.63 6.11
N GLU A 21 -0.16 17.31 5.48
CA GLU A 21 0.13 15.99 4.92
C GLU A 21 0.89 15.14 5.94
N TYR A 22 0.50 13.88 6.08
CA TYR A 22 1.25 12.88 6.84
C TYR A 22 1.17 11.52 6.16
N LEU A 23 2.15 10.64 6.41
CA LEU A 23 2.12 9.28 5.91
C LEU A 23 1.33 8.38 6.87
N SER A 24 0.36 7.66 6.32
CA SER A 24 -0.35 6.58 7.02
C SER A 24 -0.24 5.32 6.18
N HIS A 25 0.29 4.24 6.77
CA HIS A 25 0.48 2.96 6.08
C HIS A 25 1.23 3.12 4.73
N GLY A 26 2.23 4.02 4.69
CA GLY A 26 3.04 4.29 3.51
C GLY A 26 2.39 5.18 2.45
N SER A 27 1.17 5.68 2.66
CA SER A 27 0.45 6.52 1.70
C SER A 27 0.18 7.94 2.22
N PRO A 28 0.22 8.97 1.36
CA PRO A 28 -0.13 10.34 1.75
C PRO A 28 -1.57 10.47 2.24
N ASN A 29 -1.73 11.05 3.42
CA ASN A 29 -3.02 11.38 4.02
C ASN A 29 -3.04 12.86 4.38
N PHE A 30 -4.20 13.48 4.25
CA PHE A 30 -4.40 14.89 4.51
C PHE A 30 -5.42 15.07 5.62
N ARG A 31 -5.07 15.87 6.61
CA ARG A 31 -5.89 16.10 7.80
C ARG A 31 -5.93 17.58 8.18
N VAL A 32 -6.94 17.93 8.96
CA VAL A 32 -7.08 19.23 9.61
C VAL A 32 -7.39 19.00 11.08
N ARG A 33 -6.64 19.63 11.98
CA ARG A 33 -6.81 19.45 13.45
C ARG A 33 -6.91 17.97 13.86
N GLY A 34 -6.04 17.14 13.31
CA GLY A 34 -5.98 15.69 13.60
C GLY A 34 -7.06 14.83 12.92
N LYS A 35 -7.98 15.41 12.14
CA LYS A 35 -9.04 14.68 11.43
C LYS A 35 -8.74 14.54 9.94
N THR A 36 -8.54 13.31 9.47
CA THR A 36 -8.27 13.01 8.06
C THR A 36 -9.50 13.24 7.20
N PHE A 37 -9.33 13.98 6.10
CA PHE A 37 -10.38 14.22 5.11
C PHE A 37 -10.08 13.58 3.75
N ALA A 38 -8.81 13.33 3.44
CA ALA A 38 -8.39 12.73 2.19
C ALA A 38 -7.23 11.74 2.36
N SER A 39 -7.21 10.69 1.56
CA SER A 39 -6.12 9.71 1.45
C SER A 39 -5.80 9.45 -0.02
N TYR A 40 -4.56 9.70 -0.43
CA TYR A 40 -4.10 9.44 -1.80
C TYR A 40 -3.45 8.06 -1.88
N LEU A 41 -4.07 7.16 -2.64
CA LEU A 41 -3.67 5.77 -2.74
C LEU A 41 -3.43 5.38 -4.19
N VAL A 42 -2.40 4.58 -4.41
CA VAL A 42 -2.05 4.05 -5.72
C VAL A 42 -1.92 2.54 -5.62
N ASN A 43 -2.66 1.82 -6.47
CA ASN A 43 -2.70 0.35 -6.54
C ASN A 43 -2.96 -0.29 -5.17
N HIS A 44 -3.94 0.23 -4.43
CA HIS A 44 -4.18 -0.20 -3.06
C HIS A 44 -4.65 -1.65 -3.04
N HIS A 45 -3.88 -2.51 -2.38
CA HIS A 45 -4.11 -3.96 -2.36
C HIS A 45 -4.14 -4.63 -3.74
N GLY A 46 -3.49 -4.05 -4.77
CA GLY A 46 -3.49 -4.61 -6.12
C GLY A 46 -4.74 -4.26 -6.93
N ASP A 47 -5.55 -3.30 -6.49
CA ASP A 47 -6.78 -2.88 -7.20
C ASP A 47 -6.50 -2.11 -8.51
N GLY A 48 -5.24 -1.78 -8.77
CA GLY A 48 -4.79 -1.00 -9.90
C GLY A 48 -5.23 0.46 -9.88
N LYS A 49 -5.90 1.00 -8.87
CA LYS A 49 -6.49 2.34 -8.96
C LYS A 49 -5.49 3.43 -8.61
N VAL A 50 -5.58 4.58 -9.28
CA VAL A 50 -4.97 5.83 -8.83
C VAL A 50 -6.08 6.65 -8.22
N ALA A 51 -6.19 6.65 -6.89
CA ALA A 51 -7.40 7.11 -6.23
C ALA A 51 -7.13 8.16 -5.14
N LEU A 52 -8.05 9.12 -5.04
CA LEU A 52 -8.20 9.96 -3.86
C LEU A 52 -9.45 9.51 -3.11
N TRP A 53 -9.26 8.98 -1.90
CA TRP A 53 -10.37 8.63 -1.03
C TRP A 53 -10.74 9.84 -0.19
N LEU A 54 -12.02 10.20 -0.17
CA LEU A 54 -12.53 11.43 0.41
C LEU A 54 -13.68 11.15 1.37
N GLY A 55 -13.70 11.82 2.53
CA GLY A 55 -14.88 11.80 3.39
C GLY A 55 -16.08 12.43 2.70
N SER A 56 -17.09 11.63 2.31
CA SER A 56 -18.26 12.10 1.57
C SER A 56 -19.39 12.53 2.52
N PRO A 57 -20.19 13.56 2.19
CA PRO A 57 -21.42 13.85 2.93
C PRO A 57 -22.39 12.65 2.94
N PRO A 58 -23.27 12.53 3.96
CA PRO A 58 -24.27 11.47 4.02
C PRO A 58 -25.13 11.39 2.74
N GLY A 59 -25.35 10.19 2.21
CA GLY A 59 -26.14 9.92 1.00
C GLY A 59 -25.46 10.27 -0.33
N ALA A 60 -24.40 11.09 -0.32
CA ALA A 60 -23.69 11.48 -1.55
C ALA A 60 -22.81 10.35 -2.10
N GLN A 61 -22.34 9.43 -1.26
CA GLN A 61 -21.48 8.32 -1.67
C GLN A 61 -22.24 7.37 -2.61
N GLU A 62 -23.39 6.86 -2.18
CA GLU A 62 -24.18 5.89 -2.93
C GLU A 62 -24.72 6.48 -4.23
N GLN A 63 -25.14 7.76 -4.20
CA GLN A 63 -25.61 8.46 -5.38
C GLN A 63 -24.51 8.60 -6.43
N ARG A 64 -23.33 9.12 -6.05
CA ARG A 64 -22.22 9.34 -6.99
C ARG A 64 -21.72 8.03 -7.61
N VAL A 65 -21.63 6.96 -6.82
CA VAL A 65 -21.21 5.64 -7.32
C VAL A 65 -22.24 5.04 -8.28
N ARG A 66 -23.55 5.24 -8.01
CA ARG A 66 -24.62 4.80 -8.91
C ARG A 66 -24.62 5.56 -10.23
N ASP A 67 -24.53 6.89 -10.15
CA ASP A 67 -24.71 7.77 -11.30
C ASP A 67 -23.46 7.77 -12.20
N GLU A 68 -22.27 7.62 -11.61
CA GLU A 68 -20.99 7.76 -12.31
C GLU A 68 -19.93 6.72 -11.86
N PRO A 69 -20.21 5.41 -12.04
CA PRO A 69 -19.34 4.32 -11.60
C PRO A 69 -17.98 4.29 -12.33
N GLY A 70 -17.83 5.04 -13.43
CA GLY A 70 -16.54 5.20 -14.13
C GLY A 70 -15.54 6.11 -13.42
N TYR A 71 -16.00 6.94 -12.48
CA TYR A 71 -15.15 7.87 -11.72
C TYR A 71 -15.14 7.57 -10.22
N PHE A 72 -16.17 6.90 -9.72
CA PHE A 72 -16.41 6.74 -8.29
C PHE A 72 -16.60 5.29 -7.88
N PHE A 73 -16.08 4.95 -6.70
CA PHE A 73 -16.26 3.64 -6.10
C PHE A 73 -16.35 3.73 -4.56
N ILE A 74 -16.80 2.64 -3.93
CA ILE A 74 -16.78 2.50 -2.48
C ILE A 74 -15.44 1.87 -2.06
N PRO A 75 -14.56 2.60 -1.36
CA PRO A 75 -13.27 2.09 -0.93
C PRO A 75 -13.41 1.03 0.17
N PRO A 76 -12.51 0.04 0.24
CA PRO A 76 -12.53 -0.96 1.31
C PRO A 76 -12.29 -0.31 2.67
N TYR A 77 -12.84 -0.92 3.74
CA TYR A 77 -12.73 -0.54 5.15
C TYR A 77 -13.36 0.81 5.56
N VAL A 78 -13.10 1.87 4.82
CA VAL A 78 -13.62 3.23 5.11
C VAL A 78 -14.90 3.54 4.36
N GLY A 79 -15.23 2.76 3.33
CA GLY A 79 -16.49 2.84 2.58
C GLY A 79 -17.74 2.84 3.48
N PRO A 80 -17.91 1.90 4.42
CA PRO A 80 -19.04 1.90 5.37
C PRO A 80 -19.10 3.12 6.30
N ARG A 81 -18.01 3.91 6.38
CA ARG A 81 -17.96 5.18 7.13
C ARG A 81 -18.26 6.40 6.25
N GLY A 82 -18.77 6.17 5.04
CA GLY A 82 -19.16 7.21 4.08
C GLY A 82 -17.98 7.83 3.34
N TRP A 83 -16.92 7.07 3.05
CA TRP A 83 -15.80 7.55 2.23
C TRP A 83 -16.01 7.22 0.75
N LEU A 84 -15.73 8.15 -0.15
CA LEU A 84 -15.84 8.01 -1.60
C LEU A 84 -14.45 7.83 -2.20
N GLY A 85 -14.24 6.80 -3.01
CA GLY A 85 -13.05 6.66 -3.84
C GLY A 85 -13.25 7.41 -5.16
N VAL A 86 -12.34 8.31 -5.51
CA VAL A 86 -12.32 9.05 -6.78
C VAL A 86 -11.15 8.57 -7.62
N GLU A 87 -11.38 7.99 -8.80
CA GLU A 87 -10.32 7.59 -9.73
C GLU A 87 -9.78 8.80 -10.52
N LEU A 88 -8.52 9.13 -10.28
CA LEU A 88 -7.88 10.37 -10.76
C LEU A 88 -7.41 10.27 -12.22
N ASP A 89 -7.22 9.06 -12.75
CA ASP A 89 -6.71 8.78 -14.10
C ASP A 89 -7.81 8.45 -15.12
N LYS A 90 -9.09 8.69 -14.78
CA LYS A 90 -10.25 8.38 -15.63
C LYS A 90 -10.81 9.57 -16.42
N GLY A 91 -10.24 10.76 -16.26
CA GLY A 91 -10.64 11.95 -17.00
C GLY A 91 -11.68 12.84 -16.29
N LEU A 92 -11.91 12.63 -15.00
CA LEU A 92 -12.72 13.56 -14.19
C LEU A 92 -12.01 14.93 -14.14
N SER A 93 -12.76 16.01 -14.34
CA SER A 93 -12.16 17.35 -14.36
C SER A 93 -11.55 17.70 -13.00
N TRP A 94 -10.36 18.33 -13.01
CA TRP A 94 -9.68 18.73 -11.77
C TRP A 94 -10.40 19.85 -11.01
N LYS A 95 -11.25 20.63 -11.70
CA LYS A 95 -12.21 21.53 -11.05
C LYS A 95 -13.19 20.75 -10.16
N ARG A 96 -13.69 19.60 -10.63
CA ARG A 96 -14.61 18.76 -9.88
C ARG A 96 -13.91 17.99 -8.76
N ILE A 97 -12.69 17.51 -9.00
CA ILE A 97 -11.86 16.91 -7.94
C ILE A 97 -11.62 17.94 -6.83
N ALA A 98 -11.24 19.18 -7.14
CA ALA A 98 -11.03 20.22 -6.13
C ALA A 98 -12.30 20.56 -5.33
N ALA A 99 -13.47 20.55 -5.96
CA ALA A 99 -14.75 20.71 -5.26
C ALA A 99 -15.03 19.55 -4.29
N LEU A 100 -14.77 18.31 -4.71
CA LEU A 100 -14.91 17.13 -3.86
C LEU A 100 -13.96 17.15 -2.65
N VAL A 101 -12.71 17.57 -2.84
CA VAL A 101 -11.76 17.72 -1.73
C VAL A 101 -12.24 18.78 -0.75
N ARG A 102 -12.77 19.90 -1.25
CA ARG A 102 -13.37 20.94 -0.41
C ARG A 102 -14.52 20.39 0.43
N GLU A 103 -15.46 19.66 -0.16
CA GLU A 103 -16.58 19.04 0.57
C GLU A 103 -16.05 18.13 1.71
N ALA A 104 -15.01 17.34 1.42
CA ALA A 104 -14.40 16.46 2.41
C ALA A 104 -13.71 17.23 3.56
N TYR A 105 -13.01 18.32 3.23
CA TYR A 105 -12.39 19.20 4.23
C TYR A 105 -13.47 19.87 5.11
N GLU A 106 -14.48 20.50 4.51
CA GLU A 106 -15.58 21.18 5.21
C GLU A 106 -16.35 20.25 6.15
N LYS A 107 -16.46 18.95 5.79
CA LYS A 107 -17.11 17.93 6.63
C LYS A 107 -16.42 17.72 7.98
N VAL A 108 -15.08 17.84 8.05
CA VAL A 108 -14.32 17.51 9.27
C VAL A 108 -13.66 18.72 9.93
N ALA A 109 -13.51 19.82 9.19
CA ALA A 109 -12.92 21.06 9.68
C ALA A 109 -13.77 21.69 10.79
N PRO A 110 -13.15 22.27 11.84
CA PRO A 110 -13.86 23.13 12.78
C PRO A 110 -14.54 24.30 12.06
N ALA A 111 -15.70 24.75 12.57
CA ALA A 111 -16.47 25.83 11.97
C ALA A 111 -15.67 27.13 11.75
N SER A 112 -14.73 27.44 12.67
CA SER A 112 -13.84 28.60 12.54
C SER A 112 -12.92 28.52 11.33
N LEU A 113 -12.44 27.33 10.97
CA LEU A 113 -11.59 27.13 9.79
C LEU A 113 -12.42 26.99 8.51
N ALA A 114 -13.61 26.39 8.59
CA ALA A 114 -14.53 26.33 7.47
C ALA A 114 -14.94 27.74 7.01
N ALA A 115 -15.14 28.66 7.96
CA ALA A 115 -15.49 30.05 7.68
C ALA A 115 -14.38 30.88 7.01
N THR A 116 -13.12 30.42 7.05
CA THR A 116 -11.97 31.13 6.45
C THR A 116 -11.56 30.57 5.09
N ILE A 117 -12.23 29.52 4.60
CA ILE A 117 -11.94 28.96 3.27
C ILE A 117 -12.22 30.01 2.20
N GLY A 118 -11.24 30.27 1.35
CA GLY A 118 -11.38 31.13 0.17
C GLY A 118 -12.14 30.45 -0.98
N LYS A 119 -11.95 30.97 -2.20
CA LYS A 119 -12.44 30.26 -3.39
C LYS A 119 -11.67 28.95 -3.57
N THR A 120 -12.37 27.88 -3.95
CA THR A 120 -11.74 26.63 -4.36
C THR A 120 -10.73 26.93 -5.46
N ILE A 121 -9.49 26.48 -5.28
CA ILE A 121 -8.44 26.73 -6.25
C ILE A 121 -8.79 26.09 -7.59
N VAL A 122 -8.32 26.70 -8.66
CA VAL A 122 -8.38 26.13 -10.01
C VAL A 122 -6.96 25.75 -10.38
N ILE A 123 -6.74 24.46 -10.61
CA ILE A 123 -5.46 23.96 -11.08
C ILE A 123 -5.60 23.38 -12.49
N ALA A 124 -4.53 23.50 -13.27
CA ALA A 124 -4.44 22.82 -14.56
C ALA A 124 -4.45 21.30 -14.32
N ALA A 125 -5.03 20.55 -15.25
CA ALA A 125 -4.98 19.10 -15.17
C ALA A 125 -3.51 18.63 -15.20
N PRO A 126 -3.09 17.73 -14.29
CA PRO A 126 -1.79 17.09 -14.34
C PRO A 126 -1.73 16.11 -15.51
N LYS A 127 -0.57 15.47 -15.69
CA LYS A 127 -0.43 14.37 -16.63
C LYS A 127 -1.45 13.26 -16.29
N PRO A 128 -2.18 12.72 -17.27
CA PRO A 128 -3.35 11.87 -17.02
C PRO A 128 -3.01 10.45 -16.54
N LYS A 129 -1.75 10.01 -16.67
CA LYS A 129 -1.31 8.67 -16.29
C LYS A 129 0.00 8.77 -15.52
N LEU A 130 0.04 8.12 -14.35
CA LEU A 130 1.30 7.79 -13.68
C LEU A 130 2.08 6.76 -14.51
N ALA A 131 3.39 6.77 -14.37
CA ALA A 131 4.24 5.73 -14.96
C ALA A 131 3.90 4.35 -14.33
N GLU A 132 4.10 3.28 -15.09
CA GLU A 132 3.73 1.92 -14.63
C GLU A 132 4.49 1.51 -13.36
N ASP A 133 5.75 1.88 -13.25
CA ASP A 133 6.61 1.65 -12.09
C ASP A 133 6.30 2.55 -10.89
N GLU A 134 5.65 3.71 -11.10
CA GLU A 134 5.07 4.51 -10.03
C GLU A 134 3.75 3.89 -9.53
N ARG A 135 2.96 3.29 -10.42
CA ARG A 135 1.68 2.65 -10.11
C ARG A 135 1.86 1.31 -9.41
N ASP A 136 2.72 0.46 -9.93
CA ASP A 136 3.11 -0.80 -9.32
C ASP A 136 4.64 -0.93 -9.29
N PRO A 137 5.30 -0.37 -8.27
CA PRO A 137 6.74 -0.45 -8.14
C PRO A 137 7.28 -1.88 -8.13
N LEU A 138 6.52 -2.83 -7.57
CA LEU A 138 6.93 -4.24 -7.52
C LEU A 138 6.95 -4.87 -8.91
N ALA A 139 6.13 -4.39 -9.84
CA ALA A 139 6.15 -4.83 -11.24
C ALA A 139 7.37 -4.32 -12.04
N SER A 140 8.12 -3.33 -11.52
CA SER A 140 9.27 -2.78 -12.25
C SER A 140 10.34 -3.85 -12.56
N PRO A 141 11.00 -3.80 -13.74
CA PRO A 141 12.02 -4.78 -14.10
C PRO A 141 13.18 -4.86 -13.10
N ALA A 142 13.52 -3.75 -12.44
CA ALA A 142 14.56 -3.70 -11.43
C ALA A 142 14.19 -4.49 -10.17
N LEU A 143 12.97 -4.31 -9.65
CA LEU A 143 12.52 -5.07 -8.47
C LEU A 143 12.22 -6.52 -8.82
N GLN A 144 11.66 -6.80 -10.00
CA GLN A 144 11.45 -8.19 -10.44
C GLN A 144 12.76 -8.97 -10.51
N LYS A 145 13.87 -8.38 -10.95
CA LYS A 145 15.20 -9.02 -10.89
C LYS A 145 15.65 -9.37 -9.48
N LEU A 146 15.24 -8.59 -8.47
CA LEU A 146 15.55 -8.87 -7.06
C LEU A 146 14.55 -9.85 -6.42
N ILE A 147 13.31 -9.87 -6.87
CA ILE A 147 12.26 -10.79 -6.38
C ILE A 147 12.43 -12.19 -6.98
N GLN A 148 12.84 -12.29 -8.24
CA GLN A 148 12.89 -13.55 -8.98
C GLN A 148 13.70 -14.66 -8.27
N PRO A 149 14.90 -14.40 -7.70
CA PRO A 149 15.65 -15.47 -7.04
C PRO A 149 14.99 -15.96 -5.73
N LEU A 150 14.22 -15.10 -5.05
CA LEU A 150 13.38 -15.54 -3.92
C LEU A 150 12.21 -16.39 -4.43
N ARG A 151 11.54 -15.92 -5.49
CA ARG A 151 10.43 -16.64 -6.15
C ARG A 151 10.85 -18.05 -6.56
N ASP A 152 11.95 -18.17 -7.30
CA ASP A 152 12.47 -19.45 -7.77
C ASP A 152 12.79 -20.39 -6.62
N TYR A 153 13.40 -19.87 -5.55
CA TYR A 153 13.71 -20.65 -4.37
C TYR A 153 12.44 -21.13 -3.66
N CYS A 154 11.51 -20.22 -3.38
CA CYS A 154 10.23 -20.55 -2.74
C CYS A 154 9.44 -21.60 -3.55
N LEU A 155 9.37 -21.45 -4.87
CA LEU A 155 8.66 -22.38 -5.75
C LEU A 155 9.37 -23.73 -5.94
N SER A 156 10.66 -23.82 -5.62
CA SER A 156 11.37 -25.11 -5.55
C SER A 156 11.03 -25.94 -4.31
N LEU A 157 10.41 -25.32 -3.29
CA LEU A 157 10.04 -26.03 -2.06
C LEU A 157 8.81 -26.92 -2.28
N PRO A 158 8.72 -28.10 -1.65
CA PRO A 158 7.63 -29.04 -1.91
C PRO A 158 6.24 -28.45 -1.72
N GLU A 159 5.39 -28.54 -2.75
CA GLU A 159 4.00 -28.04 -2.71
C GLU A 159 3.89 -26.53 -2.36
N ALA A 160 4.97 -25.76 -2.49
CA ALA A 160 4.90 -24.32 -2.33
C ALA A 160 4.31 -23.67 -3.59
N GLN A 161 3.53 -22.61 -3.38
CA GLN A 161 2.91 -21.84 -4.47
C GLN A 161 2.98 -20.33 -4.19
N GLU A 162 2.98 -19.53 -5.25
CA GLU A 162 2.79 -18.08 -5.15
C GLU A 162 1.28 -17.77 -5.20
N ASP A 163 0.79 -17.05 -4.19
CA ASP A 163 -0.59 -16.58 -4.09
C ASP A 163 -0.57 -15.15 -3.51
N PRO A 164 -0.60 -14.11 -4.37
CA PRO A 164 -0.45 -12.72 -3.93
C PRO A 164 -1.46 -12.31 -2.85
N ARG A 165 -0.98 -11.56 -1.85
CA ARG A 165 -1.81 -11.05 -0.75
C ARG A 165 -1.66 -9.54 -0.72
N PHE A 166 -2.79 -8.83 -0.67
CA PHE A 166 -2.79 -7.37 -0.58
C PHE A 166 -1.98 -6.70 -1.71
N GLY A 167 -2.03 -7.26 -2.92
CA GLY A 167 -1.27 -6.78 -4.09
C GLY A 167 0.22 -7.13 -4.09
N ALA A 168 0.72 -7.84 -3.07
CA ALA A 168 2.13 -8.17 -2.91
C ALA A 168 2.40 -9.67 -3.17
N PRO A 169 3.50 -10.03 -3.87
CA PRO A 169 3.94 -11.41 -3.99
C PRO A 169 4.07 -12.09 -2.62
N SER A 170 3.47 -13.27 -2.50
CA SER A 170 3.43 -14.04 -1.26
C SER A 170 3.50 -15.53 -1.59
N TRP A 171 4.27 -16.29 -0.81
CA TRP A 171 4.46 -17.73 -1.03
C TRP A 171 3.90 -18.54 0.12
N GLN A 172 3.14 -19.58 -0.21
CA GLN A 172 2.41 -20.41 0.73
C GLN A 172 2.95 -21.83 0.79
N ALA A 173 2.95 -22.39 1.99
CA ALA A 173 3.15 -23.80 2.26
C ALA A 173 1.76 -24.38 2.63
N GLY A 174 1.15 -25.14 1.72
CA GLY A 174 -0.27 -25.49 1.84
C GLY A 174 -1.15 -24.24 1.77
N LYS A 175 -1.85 -23.89 2.87
CA LYS A 175 -2.72 -22.69 2.96
C LYS A 175 -2.11 -21.55 3.79
N ARG A 176 -0.85 -21.67 4.20
CA ARG A 176 -0.20 -20.75 5.14
C ARG A 176 0.95 -20.03 4.44
N THR A 177 0.92 -18.70 4.44
CA THR A 177 2.02 -17.90 3.90
C THR A 177 3.27 -18.04 4.77
N PHE A 178 4.41 -18.30 4.14
CA PHE A 178 5.72 -18.40 4.80
C PHE A 178 6.72 -17.34 4.31
N ALA A 179 6.44 -16.65 3.20
CA ALA A 179 7.30 -15.56 2.72
C ALA A 179 6.45 -14.49 2.04
N PHE A 180 6.87 -13.23 2.19
CA PHE A 180 6.28 -12.07 1.52
C PHE A 180 7.36 -11.23 0.86
N ALA A 181 7.05 -10.61 -0.27
CA ALA A 181 7.83 -9.51 -0.84
C ALA A 181 6.94 -8.29 -1.07
N TYR A 182 7.28 -7.17 -0.45
CA TYR A 182 6.49 -5.93 -0.52
C TYR A 182 7.39 -4.70 -0.42
N ARG A 183 6.81 -3.51 -0.54
CA ARG A 183 7.52 -2.26 -0.25
C ARG A 183 7.12 -1.71 1.10
N TYR A 184 8.13 -1.33 1.87
CA TYR A 184 7.98 -0.64 3.14
C TYR A 184 8.91 0.57 3.14
N GLU A 185 8.39 1.76 3.46
CA GLU A 185 9.16 3.02 3.39
C GLU A 185 9.94 3.18 2.07
N GLN A 186 9.28 2.87 0.95
CA GLN A 186 9.86 2.90 -0.39
C GLN A 186 10.99 1.89 -0.68
N GLN A 187 11.29 0.97 0.24
CA GLN A 187 12.31 -0.06 0.05
C GLN A 187 11.70 -1.44 -0.15
N LEU A 188 12.27 -2.22 -1.09
CA LEU A 188 11.92 -3.64 -1.24
C LEU A 188 12.25 -4.37 0.06
N THR A 189 11.28 -5.09 0.60
CA THR A 189 11.38 -5.79 1.87
C THR A 189 10.87 -7.20 1.71
N PHE A 190 11.64 -8.17 2.23
CA PHE A 190 11.18 -9.55 2.35
C PHE A 190 10.88 -9.86 3.81
N SER A 191 9.78 -10.56 4.08
CA SER A 191 9.42 -10.96 5.44
C SER A 191 9.29 -12.46 5.57
N PHE A 192 9.79 -12.99 6.68
CA PHE A 192 9.85 -14.40 7.03
C PHE A 192 9.45 -14.59 8.50
N TRP A 193 8.89 -15.74 8.83
CA TRP A 193 8.68 -16.12 10.22
C TRP A 193 9.99 -16.64 10.82
N VAL A 194 10.31 -16.17 12.02
CA VAL A 194 11.46 -16.64 12.84
C VAL A 194 11.05 -16.99 14.27
N GLY A 195 9.80 -16.72 14.65
CA GLY A 195 9.32 -16.85 16.02
C GLY A 195 9.62 -15.61 16.86
N VAL A 196 8.72 -15.29 17.80
CA VAL A 196 8.80 -14.07 18.62
C VAL A 196 10.12 -14.00 19.39
N GLU A 197 10.56 -15.11 19.96
CA GLU A 197 11.79 -15.19 20.75
C GLU A 197 13.06 -14.89 19.92
N GLN A 198 13.06 -15.23 18.62
CA GLN A 198 14.24 -15.03 17.78
C GLN A 198 14.30 -13.65 17.14
N GLN A 199 13.22 -12.86 17.14
CA GLN A 199 13.21 -11.52 16.53
C GLN A 199 14.32 -10.63 17.11
N GLY A 200 14.59 -10.73 18.42
CA GLY A 200 15.63 -9.97 19.10
C GLY A 200 17.06 -10.28 18.63
N LEU A 201 17.29 -11.46 18.03
CA LEU A 201 18.60 -11.83 17.48
C LEU A 201 18.89 -11.08 16.18
N TYR A 202 17.85 -10.66 15.45
CA TYR A 202 17.98 -9.93 14.20
C TYR A 202 18.00 -8.41 14.39
N SER A 203 17.42 -7.89 15.49
CA SER A 203 17.26 -6.44 15.71
C SER A 203 18.58 -5.67 15.90
N GLY A 204 19.71 -6.35 16.08
CA GLY A 204 21.02 -5.71 16.08
C GLY A 204 21.49 -5.24 14.70
N ASP A 205 20.91 -5.77 13.63
CA ASP A 205 21.19 -5.38 12.25
C ASP A 205 20.07 -4.46 11.74
N THR A 206 20.44 -3.25 11.32
CA THR A 206 19.50 -2.21 10.87
C THR A 206 18.77 -2.54 9.57
N ARG A 207 19.22 -3.58 8.84
CA ARG A 207 18.48 -4.14 7.70
C ARG A 207 17.21 -4.84 8.15
N PHE A 208 17.18 -5.36 9.37
CA PHE A 208 16.03 -6.05 9.93
C PHE A 208 15.17 -5.12 10.78
N PHE A 209 13.87 -5.36 10.77
CA PHE A 209 12.92 -4.71 11.67
C PHE A 209 11.72 -5.61 11.92
N ILE A 210 11.02 -5.38 13.04
CA ILE A 210 9.77 -6.08 13.33
C ILE A 210 8.65 -5.40 12.51
N PRO A 211 8.04 -6.10 11.54
CA PRO A 211 7.03 -5.51 10.68
C PRO A 211 5.76 -5.19 11.48
N PRO A 212 5.12 -4.03 11.22
CA PRO A 212 3.78 -3.74 11.73
C PRO A 212 2.80 -4.87 11.41
N TYR A 213 1.83 -5.13 12.30
CA TYR A 213 0.75 -6.12 12.18
C TYR A 213 1.15 -7.60 12.17
N MET A 214 2.36 -7.94 11.71
CA MET A 214 2.81 -9.34 11.62
C MET A 214 3.84 -9.68 12.70
N GLY A 215 4.53 -8.66 13.21
CA GLY A 215 5.62 -8.79 14.18
C GLY A 215 5.20 -9.51 15.46
N HIS A 216 4.02 -9.21 16.00
CA HIS A 216 3.54 -9.87 17.22
C HIS A 216 3.38 -11.40 17.12
N ASN A 217 3.34 -11.95 15.89
CA ASN A 217 3.27 -13.39 15.62
C ASN A 217 4.62 -13.99 15.17
N GLY A 218 5.74 -13.28 15.38
CA GLY A 218 7.09 -13.81 15.14
C GLY A 218 7.64 -13.60 13.72
N TRP A 219 7.07 -12.68 12.94
CA TRP A 219 7.61 -12.30 11.63
C TRP A 219 8.74 -11.27 11.77
N ILE A 220 9.78 -11.40 10.96
CA ILE A 220 10.84 -10.39 10.82
C ILE A 220 10.90 -9.92 9.36
N ALA A 221 11.14 -8.63 9.17
CA ALA A 221 11.26 -8.00 7.86
C ALA A 221 12.72 -7.65 7.59
N LEU A 222 13.18 -7.92 6.36
CA LEU A 222 14.52 -7.67 5.87
C LEU A 222 14.48 -6.67 4.70
N LYS A 223 15.06 -5.50 4.88
CA LYS A 223 15.27 -4.48 3.84
C LYS A 223 16.30 -4.99 2.83
N ILE A 224 15.89 -5.06 1.55
CA ILE A 224 16.72 -5.58 0.46
C ILE A 224 17.52 -4.43 -0.15
N GLY A 225 18.85 -4.60 -0.14
CA GLY A 225 19.80 -3.68 -0.78
C GLY A 225 20.19 -4.14 -2.19
N SER A 226 21.10 -3.40 -2.83
CA SER A 226 21.58 -3.68 -4.20
C SER A 226 22.41 -4.97 -4.33
N LYS A 227 22.97 -5.49 -3.22
CA LYS A 227 23.70 -6.75 -3.16
C LYS A 227 23.12 -7.65 -2.06
N PRO A 228 21.99 -8.33 -2.30
CA PRO A 228 21.35 -9.16 -1.29
C PRO A 228 22.23 -10.37 -0.90
N ASN A 229 22.29 -10.69 0.40
CA ASN A 229 22.92 -11.91 0.86
C ASN A 229 21.95 -13.09 0.64
N TRP A 230 22.06 -13.74 -0.52
CA TRP A 230 21.15 -14.83 -0.89
C TRP A 230 21.27 -16.08 -0.02
N LYS A 231 22.42 -16.31 0.63
CA LYS A 231 22.57 -17.41 1.59
C LYS A 231 21.70 -17.17 2.83
N GLU A 232 21.74 -15.95 3.37
CA GLU A 232 20.90 -15.51 4.50
C GLU A 232 19.42 -15.55 4.13
N ILE A 233 19.04 -14.98 2.99
CA ILE A 233 17.63 -14.94 2.53
C ILE A 233 17.07 -16.36 2.36
N ARG A 234 17.82 -17.28 1.75
CA ARG A 234 17.39 -18.69 1.60
C ARG A 234 17.27 -19.38 2.96
N GLY A 235 18.19 -19.11 3.89
CA GLY A 235 18.12 -19.61 5.26
C GLY A 235 16.85 -19.17 6.00
N LEU A 236 16.48 -17.90 5.88
CA LEU A 236 15.24 -17.37 6.45
C LEU A 236 14.00 -17.98 5.78
N ALA A 237 14.01 -18.06 4.45
CA ALA A 237 12.90 -18.62 3.68
C ALA A 237 12.64 -20.09 4.04
N ILE A 238 13.68 -20.93 4.15
CA ILE A 238 13.51 -22.35 4.48
C ILE A 238 13.11 -22.56 5.95
N HIS A 239 13.64 -21.74 6.86
CA HIS A 239 13.25 -21.77 8.27
C HIS A 239 11.76 -21.45 8.43
N SER A 240 11.30 -20.36 7.79
CA SER A 240 9.90 -19.97 7.79
C SER A 240 9.00 -21.02 7.10
N TYR A 241 9.44 -21.56 5.95
CA TYR A 241 8.72 -22.65 5.28
C TYR A 241 8.53 -23.85 6.20
N ARG A 242 9.60 -24.29 6.90
CA ARG A 242 9.53 -25.45 7.80
C ARG A 242 8.51 -25.27 8.93
N HIS A 243 8.32 -24.03 9.40
CA HIS A 243 7.31 -23.72 10.42
C HIS A 243 5.87 -23.94 9.92
N PHE A 244 5.57 -23.57 8.67
CA PHE A 244 4.22 -23.61 8.12
C PHE A 244 3.90 -24.86 7.28
N ALA A 245 4.93 -25.59 6.84
CA ALA A 245 4.79 -26.75 5.99
C ALA A 245 4.11 -27.94 6.69
N LEU A 246 3.34 -28.70 5.92
CA LEU A 246 2.70 -29.92 6.41
C LEU A 246 3.72 -31.05 6.56
N LYS A 247 3.46 -32.03 7.43
CA LYS A 247 4.38 -33.16 7.68
C LYS A 247 4.87 -33.85 6.40
N ARG A 248 3.97 -34.08 5.42
CA ARG A 248 4.34 -34.69 4.12
C ARG A 248 5.30 -33.82 3.29
N MET A 249 5.17 -32.49 3.40
CA MET A 249 5.99 -31.54 2.66
C MET A 249 7.39 -31.48 3.27
N LEU A 250 7.49 -31.57 4.60
CA LEU A 250 8.76 -31.71 5.33
C LEU A 250 9.46 -33.02 4.98
N ALA A 251 8.73 -34.15 5.01
CA ALA A 251 9.31 -35.44 4.63
C ALA A 251 9.88 -35.43 3.19
N ARG A 252 9.19 -34.77 2.24
CA ARG A 252 9.69 -34.60 0.87
C ARG A 252 10.90 -33.68 0.79
N LEU A 253 10.94 -32.62 1.60
CA LEU A 253 12.07 -31.70 1.66
C LEU A 253 13.31 -32.40 2.20
N ASP A 254 13.16 -33.16 3.28
CA ASP A 254 14.25 -33.88 3.94
C ASP A 254 14.78 -35.04 3.10
N ALA A 255 13.95 -35.66 2.27
CA ALA A 255 14.36 -36.71 1.33
C ALA A 255 15.13 -36.19 0.11
N ALA A 256 15.10 -34.88 -0.15
CA ALA A 256 15.76 -34.25 -1.29
C ALA A 256 17.08 -33.55 -0.94
N GLY A 257 17.46 -33.51 0.34
CA GLY A 257 18.71 -32.91 0.86
C GLY A 257 19.67 -33.95 1.38
#